data_AF-A0AAD4HN57-F1
#
_entry.id   AF-A0AAD4HN57-F1
#
_cell.length_a   1.000
_cell.length_b   1.000
_cell.length_c   1.000
_cell.angle_alpha   90.00
_cell.angle_beta   90.00
_cell.angle_gamma   90.00
#
_symmetry.space_group_name_H-M   'P 1'
#
loop_
_entity.id
_entity.type
_entity.pdbx_description
1 polymer ?
#
loop_
_entity_poly.entity_id
_entity_poly.type
_entity_poly.pdbx_seq_one_letter_code
_entity_poly.pdbx_strand_id
1 'polypeptide(L)'
;MATPTVSGFIGAVIIRPVVVAINSLVLASLMSYVIAERLDWRPITVCVTCDILAVGIDHFKDQKIIISACGAAAEQRFASLFFLTRMFLVLNASLLVIALCQGSPKMTIVTAIFTTPAFLWATPLNPRRIGAVIQRSLPAKHGQEVGYSSSIPGTPFVIKRVPGMKAIFNGIIRGCGIFFVVHSSLQASWKSDFNALPWTIIEIVMWSTVNRIVHSVMTDVRDFDEDEKAGVPTIPVLLGSPIKTRILLTVSQAAVLIASLGNPYILGSSCFMIALVWILGKDSPKVSFFLSIHSQSIFIVMYAVTKCWSL
;
A
#
# COMPACT_ATOMS: atom_id res chain seq x y z
N MET A 1 1.24 27.36 -6.37
CA MET A 1 0.94 26.31 -5.36
C MET A 1 -0.09 26.86 -4.40
N ALA A 2 -1.12 26.07 -4.06
CA ALA A 2 -2.06 26.46 -3.00
C ALA A 2 -1.34 26.48 -1.64
N THR A 3 -1.69 27.44 -0.78
CA THR A 3 -1.13 27.54 0.57
C THR A 3 -1.52 26.32 1.41
N PRO A 4 -0.58 25.70 2.14
CA PRO A 4 -0.88 24.53 2.97
C PRO A 4 -1.87 24.92 4.08
N THR A 5 -2.91 24.10 4.24
CA THR A 5 -3.93 24.28 5.28
C THR A 5 -3.81 23.20 6.35
N VAL A 6 -4.25 23.51 7.57
CA VAL A 6 -4.28 22.55 8.69
C VAL A 6 -5.14 21.33 8.32
N SER A 7 -6.32 21.57 7.74
CA SER A 7 -7.21 20.50 7.28
C SER A 7 -6.56 19.64 6.21
N GLY A 8 -5.86 20.25 5.24
CA GLY A 8 -5.11 19.53 4.20
C GLY A 8 -4.00 18.65 4.79
N PHE A 9 -3.26 19.16 5.77
CA PHE A 9 -2.21 18.41 6.47
C PHE A 9 -2.78 17.20 7.22
N ILE A 10 -3.80 17.41 8.07
CA ILE A 10 -4.45 16.34 8.84
C ILE A 10 -5.07 15.30 7.89
N GLY A 11 -5.74 15.76 6.84
CA GLY A 11 -6.32 14.91 5.81
C GLY A 11 -5.29 14.00 5.14
N ALA A 12 -4.15 14.56 4.74
CA ALA A 12 -3.10 13.83 4.03
C ALA A 12 -2.31 12.87 4.94
N VAL A 13 -1.99 13.29 6.17
CA VAL A 13 -0.98 12.63 7.01
C VAL A 13 -1.59 11.78 8.13
N ILE A 14 -2.83 12.02 8.53
CA ILE A 14 -3.52 11.26 9.59
C ILE A 14 -4.70 10.50 9.02
N ILE A 15 -5.66 11.20 8.41
CA ILE A 15 -6.93 10.59 7.96
C ILE A 15 -6.66 9.59 6.84
N ARG A 16 -5.90 9.98 5.81
CA ARG A 16 -5.65 9.12 4.65
C ARG A 16 -4.94 7.81 5.01
N PRO A 17 -3.88 7.77 5.84
CA PRO A 17 -3.32 6.51 6.34
C PRO A 17 -4.32 5.62 7.07
N VAL A 18 -5.17 6.18 7.95
CA VAL A 18 -6.19 5.42 8.69
C VAL A 18 -7.23 4.83 7.74
N VAL A 19 -7.73 5.62 6.79
CA VAL A 19 -8.69 5.17 5.77
C VAL A 19 -8.12 4.02 4.94
N VAL A 20 -6.86 4.12 4.50
CA VAL A 20 -6.18 3.04 3.78
C VAL A 20 -6.07 1.78 4.65
N ALA A 21 -5.71 1.94 5.92
CA ALA A 21 -5.48 0.84 6.84
C ALA A 21 -6.76 0.10 7.26
N ILE A 22 -7.93 0.75 7.22
CA ILE A 22 -9.23 0.08 7.40
C ILE A 22 -9.42 -1.05 6.38
N ASN A 23 -9.01 -0.84 5.12
CA ASN A 23 -9.12 -1.92 4.14
C ASN A 23 -8.19 -3.10 4.50
N SER A 24 -7.01 -2.81 5.02
CA SER A 24 -6.06 -3.85 5.46
C SER A 24 -6.51 -4.56 6.73
N LEU A 25 -7.19 -3.87 7.65
CA LEU A 25 -7.89 -4.48 8.79
C LEU A 25 -8.93 -5.49 8.31
N VAL A 26 -9.84 -5.06 7.43
CA VAL A 26 -10.95 -5.91 6.95
C VAL A 26 -10.42 -7.12 6.17
N LEU A 27 -9.44 -6.91 5.28
CA LEU A 27 -8.86 -7.98 4.48
C LEU A 27 -8.03 -8.96 5.31
N ALA A 28 -7.18 -8.47 6.22
CA ALA A 28 -6.38 -9.35 7.09
C ALA A 28 -7.28 -10.15 8.05
N SER A 29 -8.40 -9.56 8.48
CA SER A 29 -9.41 -10.25 9.29
C SER A 29 -10.07 -11.37 8.50
N LEU A 30 -10.51 -11.10 7.26
CA LEU A 30 -11.07 -12.13 6.38
C LEU A 30 -10.05 -13.24 6.13
N MET A 31 -8.81 -12.91 5.77
CA MET A 31 -7.78 -13.91 5.52
C MET A 31 -7.46 -14.75 6.76
N SER A 32 -7.42 -14.15 7.95
CA SER A 32 -7.21 -14.89 9.20
C SER A 32 -8.34 -15.89 9.44
N TYR A 33 -9.58 -15.46 9.22
CA TYR A 33 -10.75 -16.33 9.34
C TYR A 33 -10.78 -17.43 8.27
N VAL A 34 -10.48 -17.12 7.01
CA VAL A 34 -10.48 -18.10 5.91
C VAL A 34 -9.39 -19.15 6.11
N ILE A 35 -8.23 -18.77 6.65
CA ILE A 35 -7.09 -19.68 6.86
C ILE A 35 -7.24 -20.52 8.13
N ALA A 36 -7.78 -19.96 9.22
CA ALA A 36 -7.68 -20.57 10.55
C ALA A 36 -8.96 -20.54 11.40
N GLU A 37 -10.11 -20.13 10.84
CA GLU A 37 -11.40 -19.98 11.55
C GLU A 37 -11.41 -19.00 12.71
N ARG A 38 -10.33 -18.23 12.87
CA ARG A 38 -10.14 -17.34 14.01
C ARG A 38 -9.48 -16.05 13.58
N LEU A 39 -9.79 -14.99 14.31
CA LEU A 39 -9.08 -13.74 14.18
C LEU A 39 -7.81 -13.82 15.01
N ASP A 40 -6.67 -13.63 14.35
CA ASP A 40 -5.39 -13.45 15.03
C ASP A 40 -4.99 -11.99 14.93
N TRP A 41 -4.98 -11.31 16.06
CA TRP A 41 -4.71 -9.88 16.13
C TRP A 41 -3.28 -9.55 15.68
N ARG A 42 -2.32 -10.49 15.74
CA ARG A 42 -0.90 -10.22 15.43
C ARG A 42 -0.69 -9.85 13.95
N PRO A 43 -1.02 -10.71 12.96
CA PRO A 43 -0.87 -10.36 11.55
C PRO A 43 -1.81 -9.21 11.15
N ILE A 44 -2.97 -9.08 11.78
CA ILE A 44 -3.90 -7.96 11.55
C ILE A 44 -3.23 -6.63 11.95
N THR A 45 -2.70 -6.55 13.17
CA THR A 45 -2.00 -5.36 13.67
C THR A 45 -0.78 -5.03 12.81
N VAL A 46 -0.01 -6.03 12.38
CA VAL A 46 1.11 -5.82 11.44
C VAL A 46 0.61 -5.15 10.16
N CYS A 47 -0.41 -5.72 9.50
CA CYS A 47 -0.91 -5.17 8.24
C CYS A 47 -1.44 -3.74 8.38
N VAL A 48 -2.20 -3.47 9.45
CA VAL A 48 -2.77 -2.14 9.74
C VAL A 48 -1.67 -1.11 10.01
N THR A 49 -0.76 -1.42 10.94
CA THR A 49 0.31 -0.48 11.34
C THR A 49 1.29 -0.24 10.20
N CYS A 50 1.63 -1.27 9.41
CA CYS A 50 2.49 -1.11 8.23
C CYS A 50 1.88 -0.17 7.19
N ASP A 51 0.57 -0.26 6.92
CA ASP A 51 -0.09 0.66 6.00
C ASP A 51 -0.15 2.08 6.53
N ILE A 52 -0.45 2.26 7.83
CA ILE A 52 -0.42 3.57 8.48
C ILE A 52 0.97 4.19 8.35
N LEU A 53 2.02 3.42 8.66
CA LEU A 53 3.39 3.88 8.61
C LEU A 53 3.84 4.18 7.18
N ALA A 54 3.55 3.30 6.22
CA ALA A 54 3.96 3.47 4.83
C ALA A 54 3.35 4.73 4.21
N VAL A 55 2.03 4.90 4.32
CA VAL A 55 1.33 6.09 3.80
C VAL A 55 1.68 7.33 4.61
N GLY A 56 1.70 7.20 5.94
CA GLY A 56 1.94 8.31 6.86
C GLY A 56 3.34 8.89 6.70
N ILE A 57 4.38 8.05 6.59
CA ILE A 57 5.77 8.51 6.38
C ILE A 57 5.94 9.18 5.03
N ASP A 58 5.37 8.61 3.95
CA ASP A 58 5.47 9.18 2.61
C ASP A 58 4.82 10.58 2.56
N HIS A 59 3.56 10.69 2.99
CA HIS A 59 2.88 11.99 2.98
C HIS A 59 3.44 12.97 4.01
N PHE A 60 3.94 12.51 5.16
CA PHE A 60 4.59 13.39 6.13
C PHE A 60 5.85 14.05 5.53
N LYS A 61 6.67 13.27 4.80
CA LYS A 61 7.84 13.80 4.10
C LYS A 61 7.44 14.82 3.03
N ASP A 62 6.42 14.50 2.22
CA ASP A 62 5.93 15.40 1.18
C ASP A 62 5.39 16.73 1.77
N GLN A 63 4.56 16.65 2.82
CA GLN A 63 4.02 17.85 3.49
C GLN A 63 5.11 18.68 4.17
N LYS A 64 6.12 18.04 4.76
CA LYS A 64 7.25 18.77 5.35
C LYS A 64 7.98 19.61 4.31
N ILE A 65 8.24 19.06 3.13
CA ILE A 65 8.89 19.80 2.03
C ILE A 65 8.04 21.01 1.60
N ILE A 66 6.74 20.81 1.41
CA ILE A 66 5.82 21.87 1.01
C ILE A 66 5.78 23.01 2.04
N ILE A 67 5.63 22.67 3.33
CA ILE A 67 5.53 23.66 4.41
C ILE A 67 6.87 24.39 4.60
N SER A 68 8.00 23.69 4.56
CA SER A 68 9.32 24.31 4.65
C SER A 68 9.57 25.29 3.51
N ALA A 69 9.09 24.99 2.30
CA ALA A 69 9.19 25.90 1.15
C ALA A 69 8.35 27.19 1.32
N CYS A 70 7.36 27.22 2.22
CA CYS A 70 6.58 28.41 2.55
C CYS A 70 7.25 29.32 3.60
N GLY A 71 8.40 28.94 4.15
CA GLY A 71 9.20 29.74 5.09
C GLY A 71 8.92 29.48 6.57
N ALA A 72 9.75 30.09 7.45
CA ALA A 72 9.80 29.80 8.88
C ALA A 72 8.48 30.06 9.64
N ALA A 73 7.70 31.08 9.24
CA ALA A 73 6.41 31.37 9.85
C ALA A 73 5.40 30.23 9.64
N ALA A 74 5.43 29.58 8.46
CA ALA A 74 4.61 28.41 8.19
C ALA A 74 5.09 27.21 9.03
N GLU A 75 6.40 26.98 9.12
CA GLU A 75 6.93 25.90 9.96
C GLU A 75 6.52 26.04 11.44
N GLN A 76 6.60 27.25 11.99
CA GLN A 76 6.17 27.51 13.36
C GLN A 76 4.68 27.24 13.56
N ARG A 77 3.83 27.62 12.60
CA ARG A 77 2.38 27.35 12.62
C ARG A 77 2.06 25.85 12.62
N PHE A 78 2.84 25.04 11.92
CA PHE A 78 2.62 23.59 11.79
C PHE A 78 3.43 22.75 12.78
N ALA A 79 4.23 23.36 13.66
CA ALA A 79 5.12 22.65 14.59
C ALA A 79 4.39 21.65 15.49
N SER A 80 3.24 22.03 16.06
CA SER A 80 2.42 21.14 16.89
C SER A 80 1.86 19.95 16.10
N LEU A 81 1.46 20.17 14.85
CA LEU A 81 0.97 19.12 13.96
C LEU A 81 2.08 18.16 13.53
N PHE A 82 3.30 18.65 13.33
CA PHE A 82 4.47 17.80 13.10
C PHE A 82 4.77 16.94 14.33
N PHE A 83 4.69 17.51 15.54
CA PHE A 83 4.86 16.74 16.78
C PHE A 83 3.78 15.66 16.93
N LEU A 84 2.51 16.02 16.78
CA LEU A 84 1.39 15.10 16.84
C LEU A 84 1.55 13.95 15.84
N THR A 85 1.94 14.26 14.60
CA THR A 85 2.19 13.25 13.56
C THR A 85 3.31 12.30 13.97
N ARG A 86 4.43 12.82 14.48
CA ARG A 86 5.54 11.98 14.92
C ARG A 86 5.09 11.04 16.05
N MET A 87 4.33 11.54 17.01
CA MET A 87 3.76 10.70 18.08
C MET A 87 2.83 9.63 17.51
N PHE A 88 1.94 9.98 16.59
CA PHE A 88 1.06 9.02 15.91
C PHE A 88 1.86 7.91 15.18
N LEU A 89 2.91 8.27 14.44
CA LEU A 89 3.77 7.32 13.74
C LEU A 89 4.58 6.47 14.71
N VAL A 90 5.13 7.05 15.78
CA VAL A 90 5.89 6.31 16.80
C VAL A 90 5.00 5.30 17.53
N LEU A 91 3.77 5.68 17.89
CA LEU A 91 2.83 4.76 18.53
C LEU A 91 2.50 3.57 17.61
N ASN A 92 2.27 3.81 16.32
CA ASN A 92 2.05 2.73 15.35
C ASN A 92 3.30 1.86 15.14
N ALA A 93 4.50 2.45 15.16
CA ALA A 93 5.75 1.70 15.10
C ALA A 93 5.94 0.82 16.34
N SER A 94 5.61 1.31 17.53
CA SER A 94 5.65 0.52 18.76
C SER A 94 4.67 -0.65 18.70
N LEU A 95 3.43 -0.42 18.23
CA LEU A 95 2.46 -1.50 18.04
C LEU A 95 2.93 -2.55 17.02
N LEU A 96 3.55 -2.11 15.92
CA LEU A 96 4.16 -3.01 14.94
C LEU A 96 5.25 -3.87 15.59
N VAL A 97 6.16 -3.26 16.34
CA VAL A 97 7.24 -3.99 17.05
C VAL A 97 6.67 -4.99 18.03
N ILE A 98 5.67 -4.62 18.83
CA ILE A 98 5.00 -5.53 19.76
C ILE A 98 4.40 -6.72 19.02
N ALA A 99 3.66 -6.49 17.93
CA ALA A 99 3.05 -7.55 17.14
C ALA A 99 4.09 -8.48 16.50
N LEU A 100 5.21 -7.93 16.01
CA LEU A 100 6.33 -8.70 15.45
C LEU A 100 7.03 -9.55 16.51
N CYS A 101 7.29 -8.99 17.70
CA CYS A 101 7.92 -9.71 18.81
C CYS A 101 7.05 -10.86 19.34
N GLN A 102 5.72 -10.73 19.24
CA GLN A 102 4.76 -11.75 19.67
C GLN A 102 4.34 -12.71 18.54
N GLY A 103 4.86 -12.50 17.34
CA GLY A 103 4.62 -13.35 16.17
C GLY A 103 5.74 -14.36 15.91
N SER A 104 5.62 -15.07 14.79
CA SER A 104 6.65 -16.01 14.36
C SER A 104 7.83 -15.27 13.71
N PRO A 105 9.07 -15.78 13.79
CA PRO A 105 10.21 -15.20 13.06
C PRO A 105 9.94 -15.13 11.55
N LYS A 106 9.19 -16.09 11.01
CA LYS A 106 8.76 -16.10 9.61
C LYS A 106 7.89 -14.89 9.27
N MET A 107 6.95 -14.51 10.14
CA MET A 107 6.13 -13.32 9.96
C MET A 107 6.97 -12.06 9.92
N THR A 108 8.00 -11.95 10.77
CA THR A 108 8.93 -10.81 10.75
C THR A 108 9.69 -10.70 9.44
N ILE A 109 10.23 -11.82 8.95
CA ILE A 109 10.96 -11.84 7.66
C ILE A 109 10.03 -11.44 6.51
N VAL A 110 8.84 -12.04 6.43
CA VAL A 110 7.85 -11.74 5.39
C VAL A 110 7.42 -10.27 5.45
N THR A 111 7.14 -9.77 6.65
CA THR A 111 6.79 -8.35 6.87
C THR A 111 7.91 -7.46 6.36
N ALA A 112 9.17 -7.75 6.71
CA ALA A 112 10.32 -6.96 6.26
C ALA A 112 10.43 -6.94 4.72
N ILE A 113 10.22 -8.07 4.04
CA ILE A 113 10.29 -8.17 2.57
C ILE A 113 9.26 -7.24 1.90
N PHE A 114 8.02 -7.23 2.39
CA PHE A 114 6.96 -6.43 1.76
C PHE A 114 6.93 -4.96 2.22
N THR A 115 7.33 -4.66 3.45
CA THR A 115 7.22 -3.31 4.02
C THR A 115 8.44 -2.45 3.77
N THR A 116 9.64 -3.04 3.68
CA THR A 116 10.88 -2.28 3.41
C THR A 116 10.80 -1.47 2.10
N PRO A 117 10.33 -2.03 0.97
CA PRO A 117 10.15 -1.24 -0.25
C PRO A 117 9.18 -0.07 -0.08
N ALA A 118 8.13 -0.24 0.74
CA ALA A 118 7.16 0.81 1.02
C ALA A 118 7.73 1.93 1.92
N PHE A 119 8.62 1.61 2.87
CA PHE A 119 9.30 2.63 3.67
C PHE A 119 10.40 3.36 2.89
N LEU A 120 10.96 2.71 1.87
CA LEU A 120 11.95 3.28 0.95
C LEU A 120 11.33 3.92 -0.30
N TRP A 121 10.00 4.02 -0.37
CA TRP A 121 9.23 4.40 -1.55
C TRP A 121 9.74 5.64 -2.29
N ALA A 122 9.97 6.72 -1.52
CA ALA A 122 10.47 8.00 -2.01
C ALA A 122 11.97 8.22 -1.74
N THR A 123 12.66 7.25 -1.14
CA THR A 123 14.04 7.40 -0.71
C THR A 123 15.00 7.18 -1.89
N PRO A 124 15.93 8.12 -2.17
CA PRO A 124 16.96 7.93 -3.17
C PRO A 124 17.90 6.78 -2.77
N LEU A 125 17.81 5.65 -3.46
CA LEU A 125 18.68 4.51 -3.27
C LEU A 125 19.90 4.68 -4.17
N ASN A 126 21.07 4.77 -3.56
CA ASN A 126 22.34 4.71 -4.28
C ASN A 126 22.94 3.31 -4.09
N PRO A 127 22.91 2.44 -5.11
CA PRO A 127 23.41 1.08 -4.99
C PRO A 127 24.89 1.03 -4.58
N ARG A 128 25.69 2.04 -4.93
CA ARG A 128 27.09 2.15 -4.48
C ARG A 128 27.21 2.43 -2.98
N ARG A 129 26.33 3.28 -2.43
CA ARG A 129 26.30 3.58 -0.98
C ARG A 129 25.81 2.38 -0.17
N ILE A 130 24.82 1.66 -0.70
CA ILE A 130 24.31 0.43 -0.07
C ILE A 130 25.39 -0.66 -0.10
N GLY A 131 26.06 -0.87 -1.25
CA GLY A 131 27.18 -1.80 -1.38
C GLY A 131 28.33 -1.47 -0.43
N ALA A 132 28.70 -0.19 -0.28
CA ALA A 132 29.73 0.24 0.65
C ALA A 132 29.35 0.03 2.13
N VAL A 133 28.08 0.17 2.50
CA VAL A 133 27.60 -0.12 3.87
C VAL A 133 27.62 -1.62 4.13
N ILE A 134 27.13 -2.44 3.20
CA ILE A 134 27.15 -3.91 3.31
C ILE A 134 28.58 -4.43 3.41
N GLN A 135 29.50 -3.92 2.59
CA GLN A 135 30.92 -4.30 2.65
C GLN A 135 31.60 -3.89 3.96
N ARG A 136 31.21 -2.75 4.57
CA ARG A 136 31.70 -2.34 5.90
C ARG A 136 31.13 -3.17 7.04
N SER A 137 29.93 -3.72 6.88
CA SER A 137 29.27 -4.57 7.88
C SER A 137 29.67 -6.05 7.79
N LEU A 138 30.34 -6.46 6.72
CA LEU A 138 30.94 -7.79 6.59
C LEU A 138 32.33 -7.78 7.22
N PRO A 139 32.71 -8.82 8.02
CA PRO A 139 34.05 -8.91 8.58
C PRO A 139 35.07 -8.97 7.42
N ALA A 140 36.01 -8.03 7.43
CA ALA A 140 36.99 -7.87 6.37
C ALA A 140 37.82 -9.15 6.17
N LYS A 141 37.59 -9.87 5.06
CA LYS A 141 38.62 -10.77 4.54
C LYS A 141 39.74 -9.90 3.97
N HIS A 142 40.94 -10.10 4.52
CA HIS A 142 42.17 -9.41 4.15
C HIS A 142 42.37 -9.32 2.63
N GLY A 143 42.71 -8.11 2.15
CA GLY A 143 43.66 -7.97 1.05
C GLY A 143 43.12 -7.74 -0.37
N GLN A 144 42.03 -7.00 -0.58
CA GLN A 144 41.72 -6.49 -1.93
C GLN A 144 41.27 -5.03 -1.93
N GLU A 145 42.23 -4.13 -2.14
CA GLU A 145 41.97 -2.77 -2.60
C GLU A 145 41.47 -2.84 -4.05
N VAL A 146 40.15 -2.84 -4.24
CA VAL A 146 39.55 -2.66 -5.56
C VAL A 146 39.38 -1.16 -5.77
N GLY A 147 40.30 -0.57 -6.53
CA GLY A 147 40.21 0.80 -7.00
C GLY A 147 38.95 1.02 -7.82
N TYR A 148 38.05 1.89 -7.37
CA TYR A 148 36.91 2.33 -8.16
C TYR A 148 37.36 3.42 -9.14
N SER A 149 37.63 3.01 -10.38
CA SER A 149 37.80 3.91 -11.52
C SER A 149 36.48 4.53 -11.98
N SER A 150 36.47 5.86 -11.97
CA SER A 150 35.83 6.85 -12.85
C SER A 150 34.35 6.77 -13.32
N SER A 151 33.75 7.98 -13.26
CA SER A 151 32.90 8.64 -14.27
C SER A 151 31.56 8.02 -14.71
N ILE A 152 30.49 8.44 -14.02
CA ILE A 152 29.26 9.10 -14.52
C ILE A 152 28.34 9.23 -13.27
N PRO A 153 27.85 10.43 -12.90
CA PRO A 153 26.91 10.56 -11.79
C PRO A 153 25.55 9.98 -12.23
N GLY A 154 25.34 8.69 -11.98
CA GLY A 154 24.06 8.04 -12.19
C GLY A 154 22.98 8.69 -11.33
N THR A 155 21.87 9.08 -11.95
CA THR A 155 20.69 9.58 -11.24
C THR A 155 20.27 8.57 -10.16
N PRO A 156 19.97 9.02 -8.93
CA PRO A 156 19.65 8.11 -7.84
C PRO A 156 18.38 7.30 -8.16
N PHE A 157 18.39 6.00 -7.85
CA PHE A 157 17.24 5.12 -8.07
C PHE A 157 16.17 5.41 -7.03
N VAL A 158 14.94 5.65 -7.48
CA VAL A 158 13.79 5.90 -6.59
C VAL A 158 12.68 4.94 -6.98
N ILE A 159 12.23 4.09 -6.05
CA ILE A 159 11.23 3.03 -6.30
C ILE A 159 9.96 3.61 -6.92
N LYS A 160 9.43 4.71 -6.36
CA LYS A 160 8.21 5.36 -6.87
C LYS A 160 8.33 5.97 -8.26
N ARG A 161 9.55 6.05 -8.84
CA ARG A 161 9.82 6.60 -10.18
C ARG A 161 10.10 5.54 -11.26
N VAL A 162 10.01 4.25 -10.92
CA VAL A 162 10.11 3.19 -11.93
C VAL A 162 8.89 3.27 -12.87
N PRO A 163 9.08 3.42 -14.19
CA PRO A 163 7.97 3.62 -15.13
C PRO A 163 6.89 2.55 -15.04
N GLY A 164 5.65 2.97 -14.78
CA GLY A 164 4.46 2.09 -14.73
C GLY A 164 4.40 1.15 -13.53
N MET A 165 5.49 1.02 -12.76
CA MET A 165 5.58 0.02 -11.70
C MET A 165 5.04 0.49 -10.35
N LYS A 166 4.82 1.80 -10.16
CA LYS A 166 4.26 2.39 -8.92
C LYS A 166 2.99 1.65 -8.46
N ALA A 167 1.99 1.54 -9.33
CA ALA A 167 0.73 0.88 -8.99
C ALA A 167 0.89 -0.64 -8.79
N ILE A 168 1.76 -1.28 -9.60
CA ILE A 168 2.02 -2.72 -9.55
C ILE A 168 2.69 -3.09 -8.21
N PHE A 169 3.74 -2.36 -7.82
CA PHE A 169 4.41 -2.57 -6.54
C PHE A 169 3.46 -2.35 -5.36
N ASN A 170 2.64 -1.30 -5.40
CA ASN A 170 1.66 -1.07 -4.34
C ASN A 170 0.65 -2.23 -4.24
N GLY A 171 0.20 -2.74 -5.38
CA GLY A 171 -0.66 -3.91 -5.46
C GLY A 171 -0.05 -5.18 -4.90
N ILE A 172 1.20 -5.49 -5.26
CA ILE A 172 1.92 -6.67 -4.77
C ILE A 172 2.20 -6.54 -3.27
N ILE A 173 2.69 -5.39 -2.82
CA ILE A 173 3.03 -5.14 -1.42
C ILE A 173 1.80 -5.27 -0.53
N ARG A 174 0.67 -4.71 -0.95
CA ARG A 174 -0.55 -4.71 -0.13
C ARG A 174 -1.43 -5.93 -0.34
N GLY A 175 -1.64 -6.35 -1.59
CA GLY A 175 -2.48 -7.51 -1.90
C GLY A 175 -1.83 -8.81 -1.47
N CYS A 176 -0.70 -9.17 -2.09
CA CYS A 176 0.04 -10.38 -1.74
C CYS A 176 0.65 -10.30 -0.34
N GLY A 177 1.21 -9.14 0.04
CA GLY A 177 1.90 -9.01 1.33
C GLY A 177 0.99 -9.28 2.53
N ILE A 178 -0.27 -8.82 2.52
CA ILE A 178 -1.23 -9.12 3.60
C ILE A 178 -1.44 -10.63 3.71
N PHE A 179 -1.63 -11.32 2.59
CA PHE A 179 -1.78 -12.79 2.59
C PHE A 179 -0.56 -13.48 3.18
N PHE A 180 0.64 -13.15 2.70
CA PHE A 180 1.85 -13.83 3.18
C PHE A 180 2.12 -13.55 4.65
N VAL A 181 1.85 -12.33 5.14
CA VAL A 181 1.96 -12.00 6.56
C VAL A 181 0.99 -12.84 7.39
N VAL A 182 -0.30 -12.86 7.03
CA VAL A 182 -1.31 -13.67 7.74
C VAL A 182 -0.95 -15.16 7.71
N HIS A 183 -0.65 -15.69 6.53
CA HIS A 183 -0.28 -17.08 6.35
C HIS A 183 0.98 -17.45 7.15
N SER A 184 2.00 -16.60 7.19
CA SER A 184 3.23 -16.86 7.96
C SER A 184 3.03 -16.87 9.48
N SER A 185 1.98 -16.22 9.99
CA SER A 185 1.59 -16.27 11.40
C SER A 185 0.75 -17.51 11.71
N LEU A 186 -0.08 -17.94 10.76
CA LEU A 186 -1.13 -18.95 10.96
C LEU A 186 -0.84 -20.32 10.33
N GLN A 187 0.32 -20.51 9.68
CA GLN A 187 0.65 -21.73 8.95
C GLN A 187 0.48 -23.01 9.77
N ALA A 188 0.81 -22.99 11.07
CA ALA A 188 0.66 -24.16 11.95
C ALA A 188 -0.81 -24.52 12.26
N SER A 189 -1.74 -23.58 12.03
CA SER A 189 -3.17 -23.76 12.19
C SER A 189 -3.89 -23.97 10.86
N TRP A 190 -3.14 -24.12 9.77
CA TRP A 190 -3.69 -24.38 8.46
C TRP A 190 -4.36 -25.75 8.45
N LYS A 191 -5.67 -25.77 8.25
CA LYS A 191 -6.40 -27.01 7.96
C LYS A 191 -6.56 -27.07 6.44
N SER A 192 -5.89 -28.03 5.79
CA SER A 192 -5.94 -28.26 4.33
C SER A 192 -7.37 -28.27 3.77
N ASP A 193 -8.30 -28.80 4.55
CA ASP A 193 -9.69 -29.01 4.14
C ASP A 193 -10.61 -27.84 4.52
N PHE A 194 -10.08 -26.85 5.25
CA PHE A 194 -10.82 -25.67 5.65
C PHE A 194 -10.54 -24.51 4.70
N ASN A 195 -11.33 -24.44 3.62
CA ASN A 195 -11.55 -23.18 2.91
C ASN A 195 -12.95 -22.72 3.27
N ALA A 196 -13.08 -21.59 3.97
CA ALA A 196 -14.40 -21.02 4.25
C ALA A 196 -15.08 -20.64 2.93
N LEU A 197 -16.04 -21.46 2.48
CA LEU A 197 -16.88 -21.13 1.34
C LEU A 197 -17.54 -19.76 1.57
N PRO A 198 -17.43 -18.82 0.60
CA PRO A 198 -17.16 -19.04 -0.83
C PRO A 198 -15.72 -18.76 -1.31
N TRP A 199 -14.73 -18.63 -0.42
CA TRP A 199 -13.42 -18.11 -0.80
C TRP A 199 -12.37 -19.20 -0.98
N THR A 200 -11.69 -19.19 -2.12
CA THR A 200 -10.37 -19.82 -2.22
C THR A 200 -9.25 -18.81 -1.97
N ILE A 201 -8.11 -19.31 -1.52
CA ILE A 201 -6.95 -18.46 -1.22
C ILE A 201 -6.38 -17.81 -2.47
N ILE A 202 -6.34 -18.55 -3.58
CA ILE A 202 -5.89 -18.02 -4.87
C ILE A 202 -6.81 -16.86 -5.29
N GLU A 203 -8.12 -17.03 -5.18
CA GLU A 203 -9.07 -15.96 -5.49
C GLU A 203 -8.86 -14.74 -4.62
N ILE A 204 -8.73 -14.90 -3.28
CA ILE A 204 -8.51 -13.76 -2.39
C ILE A 204 -7.22 -13.01 -2.76
N VAL A 205 -6.12 -13.73 -2.99
CA VAL A 205 -4.81 -13.12 -3.31
C VAL A 205 -4.87 -12.38 -4.64
N MET A 206 -5.39 -13.03 -5.68
CA MET A 206 -5.49 -12.45 -7.03
C MET A 206 -6.43 -11.24 -7.04
N TRP A 207 -7.64 -11.39 -6.49
CA TRP A 207 -8.63 -10.32 -6.38
C TRP A 207 -8.09 -9.14 -5.56
N SER A 208 -7.49 -9.39 -4.39
CA SER A 208 -6.86 -8.35 -3.57
C SER A 208 -5.80 -7.58 -4.34
N THR A 209 -4.88 -8.30 -4.97
CA THR A 209 -3.76 -7.70 -5.69
C THR A 209 -4.26 -6.87 -6.86
N VAL A 210 -5.08 -7.43 -7.74
CA VAL A 210 -5.61 -6.71 -8.90
C VAL A 210 -6.44 -5.51 -8.48
N ASN A 211 -7.32 -5.66 -7.48
CA ASN A 211 -8.13 -4.54 -7.01
C ASN A 211 -7.29 -3.38 -6.45
N ARG A 212 -6.22 -3.68 -5.70
CA ARG A 212 -5.29 -2.67 -5.20
C ARG A 212 -4.50 -1.99 -6.32
N ILE A 213 -4.07 -2.73 -7.34
CA ILE A 213 -3.45 -2.14 -8.53
C ILE A 213 -4.44 -1.20 -9.20
N VAL A 214 -5.67 -1.66 -9.46
CA VAL A 214 -6.68 -0.88 -10.17
C VAL A 214 -7.01 0.40 -9.43
N HIS A 215 -7.21 0.33 -8.11
CA HIS A 215 -7.42 1.52 -7.28
C HIS A 215 -6.23 2.49 -7.34
N SER A 216 -5.00 1.97 -7.28
CA SER A 216 -3.79 2.80 -7.37
C SER A 216 -3.72 3.53 -8.72
N VAL A 217 -3.98 2.83 -9.82
CA VAL A 217 -4.02 3.44 -11.15
C VAL A 217 -5.15 4.45 -11.28
N MET A 218 -6.31 4.22 -10.66
CA MET A 218 -7.38 5.22 -10.63
C MET A 218 -6.94 6.51 -9.92
N THR A 219 -6.16 6.40 -8.84
CA THR A 219 -5.59 7.61 -8.22
C THR A 219 -4.56 8.29 -9.09
N ASP A 220 -3.81 7.55 -9.91
CA ASP A 220 -2.90 8.14 -10.91
C ASP A 220 -3.69 8.78 -12.08
N VAL A 221 -4.84 8.23 -12.49
CA VAL A 221 -5.73 8.86 -13.48
C VAL A 221 -6.24 10.20 -12.98
N ARG A 222 -6.55 10.28 -11.69
CA ARG A 222 -6.96 11.53 -11.04
C ARG A 222 -5.85 12.59 -11.10
N ASP A 223 -4.62 12.17 -10.83
CA ASP A 223 -3.47 13.06 -10.75
C ASP A 223 -2.75 13.22 -12.12
N PHE A 224 -3.37 12.78 -13.23
CA PHE A 224 -2.74 12.70 -14.56
C PHE A 224 -2.09 14.02 -15.01
N ASP A 225 -2.81 15.15 -14.94
CA ASP A 225 -2.30 16.44 -15.40
C ASP A 225 -1.13 16.94 -14.49
N GLU A 226 -1.12 16.56 -13.21
CA GLU A 226 -0.05 16.90 -12.25
C GLU A 226 1.18 16.01 -12.50
N ASP A 227 0.97 14.70 -12.69
CA ASP A 227 2.01 13.70 -12.94
C ASP A 227 2.70 13.92 -14.30
N GLU A 228 1.93 14.27 -15.34
CA GLU A 228 2.47 14.58 -16.67
C GLU A 228 3.40 15.80 -16.61
N LYS A 229 2.97 16.89 -15.95
CA LYS A 229 3.80 18.10 -15.77
C LYS A 229 5.04 17.83 -14.91
N ALA A 230 4.93 16.96 -13.93
CA ALA A 230 6.03 16.58 -13.05
C ALA A 230 6.95 15.51 -13.65
N GLY A 231 6.64 14.97 -14.83
CA GLY A 231 7.38 13.89 -15.47
C GLY A 231 7.37 12.59 -14.67
N VAL A 232 6.28 12.33 -13.91
CA VAL A 232 6.12 11.11 -13.13
C VAL A 232 5.56 10.02 -14.06
N PRO A 233 6.29 8.92 -14.30
CA PRO A 233 5.92 7.94 -15.32
C PRO A 233 4.87 6.94 -14.80
N THR A 234 3.68 7.42 -14.44
CA THR A 234 2.56 6.56 -14.05
C THR A 234 1.92 5.87 -15.26
N ILE A 235 1.15 4.79 -15.06
CA ILE A 235 0.50 4.06 -16.17
C ILE A 235 -0.34 4.98 -17.07
N PRO A 236 -1.15 5.91 -16.53
CA PRO A 236 -1.93 6.83 -17.37
C PRO A 236 -1.06 7.75 -18.23
N VAL A 237 0.04 8.26 -17.67
CA VAL A 237 1.03 9.10 -18.37
C VAL A 237 1.72 8.30 -19.47
N LEU A 238 2.16 7.06 -19.18
CA LEU A 238 2.81 6.19 -20.17
C LEU A 238 1.87 5.80 -21.32
N LEU A 239 0.57 5.66 -21.06
CA LEU A 239 -0.45 5.44 -22.09
C LEU A 239 -0.88 6.72 -22.82
N GLY A 240 -0.46 7.89 -22.30
CA GLY A 240 -0.83 9.22 -22.79
C GLY A 240 -2.35 9.48 -22.78
N SER A 241 -3.11 8.74 -21.97
CA SER A 241 -4.57 8.84 -21.99
C SER A 241 -5.26 8.27 -20.75
N PRO A 242 -6.03 9.08 -20.02
CA PRO A 242 -6.97 8.61 -19.00
C PRO A 242 -7.98 7.59 -19.53
N ILE A 243 -8.47 7.75 -20.77
CA ILE A 243 -9.49 6.88 -21.36
C ILE A 243 -8.93 5.47 -21.64
N LYS A 244 -7.76 5.38 -22.29
CA LYS A 244 -7.08 4.09 -22.53
C LYS A 244 -6.82 3.36 -21.21
N THR A 245 -6.46 4.11 -20.18
CA THR A 245 -6.28 3.56 -18.84
C THR A 245 -7.57 2.98 -18.28
N ARG A 246 -8.70 3.69 -18.34
CA ARG A 246 -10.00 3.17 -17.87
C ARG A 246 -10.41 1.88 -18.57
N ILE A 247 -10.14 1.77 -19.87
CA ILE A 247 -10.38 0.54 -20.64
C ILE A 247 -9.51 -0.60 -20.06
N LEU A 248 -8.21 -0.37 -19.87
CA LEU A 248 -7.29 -1.36 -19.29
C LEU A 248 -7.75 -1.82 -17.89
N LEU A 249 -8.19 -0.89 -17.05
CA LEU A 249 -8.69 -1.18 -15.71
C LEU A 249 -9.99 -2.01 -15.74
N THR A 250 -10.88 -1.69 -16.69
CA THR A 250 -12.12 -2.44 -16.91
C THR A 250 -11.82 -3.88 -17.33
N VAL A 251 -10.93 -4.07 -18.30
CA VAL A 251 -10.52 -5.40 -18.77
C VAL A 251 -9.88 -6.21 -17.64
N SER A 252 -9.04 -5.57 -16.83
CA SER A 252 -8.36 -6.21 -15.70
C SER A 252 -9.37 -6.69 -14.63
N GLN A 253 -10.38 -5.89 -14.30
CA GLN A 253 -11.45 -6.29 -13.37
C GLN A 253 -12.40 -7.32 -13.98
N ALA A 254 -12.69 -7.23 -15.28
CA ALA A 254 -13.50 -8.22 -15.98
C ALA A 254 -12.80 -9.59 -15.99
N ALA A 255 -11.47 -9.64 -16.11
CA ALA A 255 -10.72 -10.88 -16.01
C ALA A 255 -10.83 -11.53 -14.61
N VAL A 256 -10.77 -10.73 -13.54
CA VAL A 256 -11.01 -11.22 -12.16
C VAL A 256 -12.44 -11.71 -11.99
N LEU A 257 -13.41 -10.98 -12.52
CA LEU A 257 -14.82 -11.35 -12.51
C LEU A 257 -15.03 -12.73 -13.18
N ILE A 258 -14.48 -12.94 -14.37
CA ILE A 258 -14.57 -14.21 -15.11
C ILE A 258 -13.85 -15.35 -14.35
N ALA A 259 -12.69 -15.07 -13.76
CA ALA A 259 -11.93 -16.06 -13.00
C ALA A 259 -12.60 -16.49 -11.68
N SER A 260 -13.55 -15.70 -11.17
CA SER A 260 -14.20 -15.89 -9.87
C SER A 260 -15.74 -15.96 -9.97
N LEU A 261 -16.28 -16.53 -11.05
CA LEU A 261 -17.73 -16.68 -11.28
C LEU A 261 -18.47 -17.42 -10.16
N GLY A 262 -17.77 -18.27 -9.40
CA GLY A 262 -18.35 -18.98 -8.26
C GLY A 262 -18.50 -18.14 -6.98
N ASN A 263 -17.92 -16.93 -6.92
CA ASN A 263 -17.88 -16.12 -5.71
C ASN A 263 -18.66 -14.80 -5.87
N PRO A 264 -19.90 -14.70 -5.32
CA PRO A 264 -20.76 -13.54 -5.53
C PRO A 264 -20.18 -12.23 -4.95
N TYR A 265 -19.32 -12.33 -3.93
CA TYR A 265 -18.71 -11.16 -3.31
C TYR A 265 -17.58 -10.58 -4.17
N ILE A 266 -16.78 -11.44 -4.81
CA ILE A 266 -15.76 -11.01 -5.78
C ILE A 266 -16.43 -10.44 -7.02
N LEU A 267 -17.49 -11.09 -7.52
CA LEU A 267 -18.27 -10.59 -8.65
C LEU A 267 -18.84 -9.20 -8.36
N GLY A 268 -19.55 -9.04 -7.25
CA GLY A 268 -20.12 -7.76 -6.86
C GLY A 268 -19.06 -6.68 -6.68
N SER A 269 -17.94 -7.00 -6.01
CA SER A 269 -16.82 -6.07 -5.84
C SER A 269 -16.19 -5.66 -7.17
N SER A 270 -16.01 -6.60 -8.10
CA SER A 270 -15.42 -6.34 -9.42
C SER A 270 -16.35 -5.48 -10.28
N CYS A 271 -17.65 -5.75 -10.29
CA CYS A 271 -18.67 -4.92 -10.94
C CYS A 271 -18.69 -3.50 -10.36
N PHE A 272 -18.67 -3.38 -9.03
CA PHE A 272 -18.62 -2.09 -8.35
C PHE A 272 -17.33 -1.33 -8.69
N MET A 273 -16.20 -2.03 -8.75
CA MET A 273 -14.92 -1.42 -9.13
C MET A 273 -14.91 -0.94 -10.59
N ILE A 274 -15.49 -1.70 -11.52
CA ILE A 274 -15.69 -1.28 -12.91
C ILE A 274 -16.55 -0.01 -12.96
N ALA A 275 -17.66 0.03 -12.23
CA ALA A 275 -18.50 1.23 -12.17
C ALA A 275 -17.70 2.45 -11.64
N LEU A 276 -16.91 2.27 -10.58
CA LEU A 276 -16.05 3.32 -10.04
C LEU A 276 -15.01 3.82 -11.04
N VAL A 277 -14.41 2.94 -11.85
CA VAL A 277 -13.45 3.32 -12.92
C VAL A 277 -14.07 4.29 -13.93
N TRP A 278 -15.38 4.16 -14.20
CA TRP A 278 -16.08 5.02 -15.16
C TRP A 278 -16.68 6.27 -14.53
N ILE A 279 -17.14 6.17 -13.28
CA ILE A 279 -17.72 7.30 -12.53
C ILE A 279 -16.65 8.28 -12.06
N LEU A 280 -15.51 7.77 -11.58
CA LEU A 280 -14.43 8.60 -11.05
C LEU A 280 -13.40 8.94 -12.13
N GLY A 281 -13.07 10.22 -12.23
CA GLY A 281 -12.16 10.75 -13.24
C GLY A 281 -11.18 11.78 -12.73
N LYS A 282 -10.44 12.38 -13.67
CA LYS A 282 -9.49 13.45 -13.39
C LYS A 282 -10.14 14.69 -12.79
N ASP A 283 -11.38 14.97 -13.19
CA ASP A 283 -12.15 16.11 -12.70
C ASP A 283 -12.92 15.79 -11.41
N SER A 284 -12.85 14.56 -10.91
CA SER A 284 -13.55 14.18 -9.68
C SER A 284 -12.80 14.66 -8.43
N PRO A 285 -13.51 15.13 -7.38
CA PRO A 285 -12.87 15.55 -6.14
C PRO A 285 -12.01 14.46 -5.50
N LYS A 286 -10.86 14.82 -4.92
CA LYS A 286 -9.94 13.88 -4.25
C LYS A 286 -10.64 13.04 -3.16
N VAL A 287 -11.64 13.61 -2.49
CA VAL A 287 -12.44 12.94 -1.45
C VAL A 287 -13.25 11.76 -2.00
N SER A 288 -13.78 11.85 -3.23
CA SER A 288 -14.57 10.77 -3.84
C SER A 288 -13.75 9.49 -4.05
N PHE A 289 -12.43 9.62 -4.19
CA PHE A 289 -11.52 8.47 -4.29
C PHE A 289 -11.26 7.79 -2.95
N PHE A 290 -11.56 8.42 -1.80
CA PHE A 290 -11.46 7.73 -0.51
C PHE A 290 -12.47 6.60 -0.39
N LEU A 291 -13.69 6.78 -0.88
CA LEU A 291 -14.69 5.70 -0.87
C LEU A 291 -14.29 4.55 -1.79
N SER A 292 -13.67 4.85 -2.93
CA SER A 292 -13.25 3.82 -3.88
C SER A 292 -12.21 2.84 -3.33
N ILE A 293 -11.45 3.21 -2.30
CA ILE A 293 -10.46 2.29 -1.69
C ILE A 293 -11.11 1.14 -0.91
N HIS A 294 -12.39 1.28 -0.59
CA HIS A 294 -13.18 0.31 0.17
C HIS A 294 -14.02 -0.60 -0.72
N SER A 295 -13.75 -0.64 -2.03
CA SER A 295 -14.44 -1.52 -2.99
C SER A 295 -14.41 -3.00 -2.60
N GLN A 296 -13.41 -3.44 -1.83
CA GLN A 296 -13.36 -4.80 -1.27
C GLN A 296 -13.96 -4.85 0.13
N SER A 297 -13.60 -3.88 0.98
CA SER A 297 -14.01 -3.87 2.38
C SER A 297 -15.52 -3.98 2.54
N ILE A 298 -16.29 -3.30 1.68
CA ILE A 298 -17.76 -3.36 1.68
C ILE A 298 -18.26 -4.80 1.49
N PHE A 299 -17.74 -5.51 0.49
CA PHE A 299 -18.19 -6.88 0.17
C PHE A 299 -17.73 -7.91 1.19
N ILE A 300 -16.58 -7.69 1.81
CA ILE A 300 -16.10 -8.50 2.94
C ILE A 300 -16.99 -8.31 4.16
N VAL A 301 -17.37 -7.07 4.48
CA VAL A 301 -18.30 -6.78 5.59
C VAL A 301 -19.69 -7.37 5.30
N MET A 302 -20.19 -7.24 4.07
CA MET A 302 -21.45 -7.88 3.68
C MET A 302 -21.40 -9.40 3.87
N TYR A 303 -20.30 -10.06 3.47
CA TYR A 303 -20.09 -11.48 3.74
C TYR A 303 -20.18 -11.79 5.24
N ALA A 304 -19.45 -11.04 6.08
CA ALA A 304 -19.47 -11.23 7.52
C ALA A 304 -20.87 -11.07 8.11
N VAL A 305 -21.62 -10.04 7.71
CA VAL A 305 -23.01 -9.83 8.15
C VAL A 305 -23.91 -10.99 7.72
N THR A 306 -23.81 -11.43 6.46
CA THR A 306 -24.62 -12.56 5.98
C THR A 306 -24.33 -13.87 6.73
N LYS A 307 -23.08 -14.10 7.14
CA LYS A 307 -22.71 -15.27 7.96
C LYS A 307 -23.23 -15.14 9.39
N CYS A 308 -23.17 -13.96 9.99
CA CYS A 308 -23.70 -13.73 11.33
C CYS A 308 -25.22 -13.89 11.40
N TRP A 309 -25.97 -13.53 10.35
CA TRP A 309 -27.43 -13.73 10.30
C TRP A 309 -27.87 -15.16 9.99
N SER A 310 -26.96 -16.02 9.51
CA SER A 310 -27.24 -17.44 9.26
C SER A 310 -26.98 -18.36 10.48
N LEU A 311 -26.51 -17.78 11.59
CA LEU A 311 -26.30 -18.43 12.89
C LEU A 311 -27.50 -18.15 13.81
#